data_AF-A0A1G6WKA0-F1
#
_entry.id   AF-A0A1G6WKA0-F1
#
_cell.length_a   1.000
_cell.length_b   1.000
_cell.length_c   1.000
_cell.angle_alpha   90.00
_cell.angle_beta   90.00
_cell.angle_gamma   90.00
#
_symmetry.space_group_name_H-M   'P 1'
#
loop_
_entity.id
_entity.type
_entity.pdbx_description
1 polymer ?
#
loop_
_entity_poly.entity_id
_entity_poly.type
_entity_poly.pdbx_seq_one_letter_code
_entity_poly.pdbx_strand_id
1 'polypeptide(L)'
;MPSQAIIDKLAESNGVSAFNMKWIKNEFNSTWERLSESRCRELKEWLQSQDIGYLCPGAHESHDRRVCPLPSSETAEVLLYQKNSAIGAIVQLISFDAPICSRPVAVGGMLSIMAGILENSLKGVFEDGRDLLGERSPGNL
;
A
#
# COMPACT_ATOMS: atom_id res chain seq x y z
N MET A 1 1.80 7.90 18.76
CA MET A 1 2.69 8.82 18.01
C MET A 1 1.95 9.22 16.74
N PRO A 2 2.07 10.47 16.26
CA PRO A 2 1.62 10.81 14.91
C PRO A 2 2.37 9.88 13.94
N SER A 3 1.66 9.33 12.96
CA SER A 3 2.01 8.21 12.05
C SER A 3 1.52 6.80 12.45
N GLN A 4 1.27 6.50 13.74
CA GLN A 4 0.76 5.17 14.15
C GLN A 4 -0.65 4.91 13.62
N ALA A 5 -1.49 5.95 13.57
CA ALA A 5 -2.86 5.86 13.06
C ALA A 5 -2.91 5.39 11.59
N ILE A 6 -1.89 5.69 10.78
CA ILE A 6 -1.80 5.21 9.39
C ILE A 6 -1.61 3.69 9.37
N ILE A 7 -0.71 3.18 10.23
CA ILE A 7 -0.42 1.75 10.36
C ILE A 7 -1.66 1.01 10.86
N ASP A 8 -2.27 1.52 11.94
CA ASP A 8 -3.46 0.91 12.54
C ASP A 8 -4.61 0.85 11.53
N LYS A 9 -4.83 1.94 10.78
CA LYS A 9 -5.92 1.99 9.80
C LYS A 9 -5.69 1.07 8.61
N LEU A 10 -4.43 0.90 8.20
CA LEU A 10 -4.06 -0.03 7.15
C LEU A 10 -4.25 -1.48 7.62
N ALA A 11 -3.89 -1.79 8.87
CA ALA A 11 -4.11 -3.11 9.47
C ALA A 11 -5.61 -3.42 9.61
N GLU A 12 -6.44 -2.47 10.06
CA GLU A 12 -7.91 -2.59 10.08
C GLU A 12 -8.51 -2.89 8.70
N SER A 13 -7.81 -2.48 7.63
CA SER A 13 -8.26 -2.64 6.24
C SER A 13 -7.64 -3.87 5.56
N ASN A 14 -7.13 -4.84 6.33
CA ASN A 14 -6.44 -6.05 5.84
C ASN A 14 -5.21 -5.71 4.98
N GLY A 15 -4.44 -4.69 5.39
CA GLY A 15 -3.19 -4.34 4.73
C GLY A 15 -3.32 -3.60 3.40
N VAL A 16 -4.51 -3.14 3.00
CA VAL A 16 -4.70 -2.31 1.79
C VAL A 16 -5.86 -1.34 1.96
N SER A 17 -5.66 -0.06 1.66
CA SER A 17 -6.76 0.92 1.70
C SER A 17 -6.44 2.21 0.96
N ALA A 18 -7.49 2.90 0.50
CA ALA A 18 -7.35 4.20 -0.15
C ALA A 18 -7.49 5.32 0.88
N PHE A 19 -6.57 6.27 0.82
CA PHE A 19 -6.52 7.39 1.75
C PHE A 19 -6.39 8.70 0.99
N ASN A 20 -7.08 9.71 1.49
CA ASN A 20 -6.92 11.06 1.04
C ASN A 20 -5.61 11.65 1.60
N MET A 21 -4.83 12.35 0.77
CA MET A 21 -3.55 12.93 1.15
C MET A 21 -3.65 13.95 2.30
N LYS A 22 -4.77 14.68 2.43
CA LYS A 22 -5.05 15.54 3.59
C LYS A 22 -5.09 14.74 4.89
N TRP A 23 -5.72 13.58 4.87
CA TRP A 23 -5.79 12.71 6.05
C TRP A 23 -4.40 12.19 6.40
N ILE A 24 -3.65 11.67 5.41
CA ILE A 24 -2.27 11.21 5.63
C ILE A 24 -1.40 12.33 6.20
N LYS A 25 -1.48 13.54 5.66
CA LYS A 25 -0.77 14.73 6.17
C LYS A 25 -1.06 14.94 7.65
N ASN A 26 -2.34 14.98 8.02
CA ASN A 26 -2.77 15.27 9.38
C ASN A 26 -2.34 14.19 10.38
N GLU A 27 -2.41 12.92 9.98
CA GLU A 27 -1.99 11.79 10.83
C GLU A 27 -0.47 11.68 10.93
N PHE A 28 0.24 11.94 9.84
CA PHE A 28 1.70 11.89 9.80
C PHE A 28 2.33 13.06 10.56
N ASN A 29 1.90 14.28 10.26
CA ASN A 29 2.36 15.48 10.93
C ASN A 29 1.34 16.62 10.83
N SER A 30 0.53 16.78 11.88
CA SER A 30 -0.52 17.80 11.96
C SER A 30 -0.01 19.26 11.96
N THR A 31 1.29 19.48 12.17
CA THR A 31 1.88 20.82 12.10
C THR A 31 2.14 21.28 10.66
N TRP A 32 2.00 20.38 9.68
CA TRP A 32 2.18 20.73 8.27
C TRP A 32 0.99 21.51 7.73
N GLU A 33 1.22 22.78 7.40
CA GLU A 33 0.21 23.60 6.73
C GLU A 33 -0.20 23.05 5.36
N ARG A 34 0.77 22.54 4.58
CA ARG A 34 0.57 22.04 3.20
C ARG A 34 1.49 20.86 2.88
N LEU A 35 1.13 20.04 1.90
CA LEU A 35 2.03 19.04 1.31
C LEU A 35 2.92 19.69 0.23
N SER A 36 4.17 20.00 0.59
CA SER A 36 5.21 20.38 -0.38
C SER A 36 5.92 19.14 -0.93
N GLU A 37 6.67 19.28 -2.03
CA GLU A 37 7.45 18.18 -2.58
C GLU A 37 8.43 17.56 -1.55
N SER A 38 9.10 18.40 -0.75
CA SER A 38 9.97 17.95 0.34
C SER A 38 9.24 17.11 1.39
N ARG A 39 8.02 17.51 1.76
CA ARG A 39 7.16 16.80 2.72
C ARG A 39 6.63 15.49 2.15
N CYS A 40 6.27 15.48 0.86
CA CYS A 40 5.91 14.26 0.15
C CYS A 40 7.09 13.27 0.08
N ARG A 41 8.32 13.77 -0.04
CA ARG A 41 9.54 12.95 0.01
C ARG A 41 9.77 12.34 1.40
N GLU A 42 9.66 13.15 2.44
CA GLU A 42 9.76 12.69 3.83
C GLU A 42 8.71 11.61 4.15
N LEU A 43 7.46 11.83 3.73
CA LEU A 43 6.38 10.85 3.87
C LEU A 43 6.68 9.56 3.08
N LYS A 44 7.22 9.67 1.86
CA LYS A 44 7.62 8.52 1.04
C LYS A 44 8.69 7.68 1.74
N GLU A 45 9.72 8.31 2.27
CA GLU A 45 10.81 7.65 2.99
C GLU A 45 10.28 6.95 4.25
N TRP A 46 9.39 7.60 4.99
CA TRP A 46 8.75 6.99 6.15
C TRP A 46 7.91 5.76 5.75
N LEU A 47 7.03 5.86 4.75
CA LEU A 47 6.24 4.72 4.27
C LEU A 47 7.13 3.54 3.87
N GLN A 48 8.24 3.82 3.18
CA GLN A 48 9.22 2.79 2.81
C GLN A 48 9.86 2.12 4.03
N SER A 49 10.19 2.89 5.08
CA SER A 49 10.73 2.34 6.33
C SER A 49 9.76 1.42 7.08
N GLN A 50 8.45 1.59 6.85
CA GLN A 50 7.39 0.77 7.44
C GLN A 50 6.96 -0.39 6.53
N ASP A 51 7.68 -0.61 5.43
CA ASP A 51 7.34 -1.60 4.40
C ASP A 51 5.94 -1.38 3.76
N ILE A 52 5.52 -0.11 3.71
CA ILE A 52 4.27 0.31 3.07
C ILE A 52 4.57 0.78 1.65
N GLY A 53 3.85 0.21 0.69
CA GLY A 53 3.80 0.66 -0.70
C GLY A 53 2.63 1.61 -0.90
N TYR A 54 2.70 2.40 -1.98
CA TYR A 54 1.58 3.22 -2.40
C TYR A 54 1.42 3.19 -3.91
N LEU A 55 0.21 3.48 -4.37
CA LEU A 55 -0.12 3.71 -5.76
C LEU A 55 -0.74 5.09 -5.90
N CYS A 56 -0.12 5.91 -6.75
CA CYS A 56 -0.63 7.23 -7.06
C CYS A 56 -1.83 7.17 -8.01
N PRO A 57 -2.77 8.11 -7.86
CA PRO A 57 -3.86 8.27 -8.80
C PRO A 57 -3.33 8.89 -10.10
N GLY A 58 -3.77 8.34 -11.24
CA GLY A 58 -3.62 8.99 -12.54
C GLY A 58 -2.90 8.17 -13.60
N ALA A 59 -3.10 8.57 -14.86
CA ALA A 59 -2.36 8.07 -15.99
C ALA A 59 -0.97 8.73 -16.01
N HIS A 60 0.04 8.03 -15.52
CA HIS A 60 1.42 8.40 -15.76
C HIS A 60 1.87 7.64 -17.01
N GLU A 61 1.89 8.31 -18.16
CA GLU A 61 2.36 7.77 -19.45
C GLU A 61 3.90 7.83 -19.57
N SER A 62 4.60 8.50 -18.64
CA SER A 62 5.98 8.94 -18.86
C SER A 62 6.97 8.66 -17.73
N HIS A 63 6.60 7.89 -16.69
CA HIS A 63 7.55 7.49 -15.66
C HIS A 63 7.23 6.13 -15.05
N ASP A 64 8.29 5.44 -14.60
CA ASP A 64 8.17 4.23 -13.79
C ASP A 64 7.37 4.56 -12.53
N ARG A 65 6.17 3.98 -12.41
CA ARG A 65 5.26 4.26 -11.29
C ARG A 65 5.77 3.73 -9.95
N ARG A 66 6.77 2.84 -9.92
CA ARG A 66 7.52 2.49 -8.69
C ARG A 66 8.31 3.68 -8.13
N VAL A 67 8.59 4.65 -9.01
CA VAL A 67 9.33 5.88 -8.71
C VAL A 67 8.38 7.08 -8.66
N CYS A 68 7.08 6.89 -8.93
CA CYS A 68 6.08 7.97 -8.91
C CYS A 68 6.17 8.75 -7.60
N PRO A 69 6.26 10.09 -7.64
CA PRO A 69 6.21 10.89 -6.43
C PRO A 69 4.81 10.80 -5.81
N LEU A 70 4.74 10.85 -4.47
CA LEU A 70 3.48 11.08 -3.77
C LEU A 70 2.86 12.41 -4.24
N PRO A 71 1.53 12.48 -4.42
CA PRO A 71 0.90 13.69 -4.89
C PRO A 71 0.93 14.75 -3.78
N SER A 72 1.29 15.97 -4.12
CA SER A 72 1.26 17.12 -3.21
C SER A 72 -0.15 17.71 -3.05
N SER A 73 -1.10 17.29 -3.89
CA SER A 73 -2.49 17.72 -3.75
C SER A 73 -3.15 17.03 -2.57
N GLU A 74 -3.65 17.81 -1.61
CA GLU A 74 -4.39 17.29 -0.46
C GLU A 74 -5.71 16.61 -0.85
N THR A 75 -6.28 16.92 -2.02
CA THR A 75 -7.49 16.23 -2.52
C THR A 75 -7.19 14.91 -3.21
N ALA A 76 -5.92 14.61 -3.49
CA ALA A 76 -5.56 13.36 -4.14
C ALA A 76 -5.79 12.16 -3.21
N GLU A 77 -6.22 11.05 -3.81
CA GLU A 77 -6.41 9.78 -3.13
C GLU A 77 -5.34 8.81 -3.56
N VAL A 78 -4.62 8.22 -2.61
CA VAL A 78 -3.59 7.22 -2.86
C VAL A 78 -4.02 5.90 -2.25
N LEU A 79 -3.69 4.80 -2.92
CA LEU A 79 -3.90 3.46 -2.37
C LEU A 79 -2.62 3.05 -1.64
N LEU A 80 -2.69 2.86 -0.32
CA LEU A 80 -1.60 2.31 0.49
C LEU A 80 -1.77 0.80 0.63
N TYR A 81 -0.67 0.06 0.67
CA TYR A 81 -0.68 -1.39 0.87
C TYR A 81 0.56 -1.88 1.62
N GLN A 82 0.42 -2.94 2.42
CA GLN A 82 1.52 -3.61 3.10
C GLN A 82 2.26 -4.51 2.11
N LYS A 83 3.54 -4.25 1.82
CA LYS A 83 4.26 -4.97 0.75
C LYS A 83 4.40 -6.46 1.06
N ASN A 84 4.72 -6.81 2.30
CA ASN A 84 4.90 -8.19 2.77
C ASN A 84 3.59 -8.95 3.07
N SER A 85 2.45 -8.50 2.57
CA SER A 85 1.17 -9.22 2.70
C SER A 85 0.80 -9.93 1.39
N ALA A 86 -0.06 -10.95 1.47
CA ALA A 86 -0.57 -11.63 0.26
C ALA A 86 -1.23 -10.64 -0.71
N ILE A 87 -1.98 -9.66 -0.19
CA ILE A 87 -2.57 -8.61 -1.01
C ILE A 87 -1.49 -7.66 -1.56
N GLY A 88 -0.43 -7.38 -0.79
CA GLY A 88 0.73 -6.63 -1.26
C GLY A 88 1.43 -7.27 -2.44
N ALA A 89 1.59 -8.60 -2.42
CA ALA A 89 2.13 -9.36 -3.55
C ALA A 89 1.23 -9.24 -4.79
N ILE A 90 -0.10 -9.37 -4.62
CA ILE A 90 -1.06 -9.19 -5.72
C ILE A 90 -1.00 -7.77 -6.28
N VAL A 91 -0.99 -6.76 -5.41
CA VAL A 91 -0.91 -5.35 -5.82
C VAL A 91 0.38 -5.07 -6.61
N GLN A 92 1.50 -5.70 -6.26
CA GLN A 92 2.76 -5.59 -6.99
C GLN A 92 2.75 -6.34 -8.35
N LEU A 93 1.94 -7.40 -8.48
CA LEU A 93 1.80 -8.20 -9.70
C LEU A 93 0.78 -7.61 -10.70
N ILE A 94 -0.20 -6.84 -10.22
CA ILE A 94 -1.17 -6.17 -11.09
C ILE A 94 -0.42 -5.20 -12.00
N SER A 95 -0.44 -5.49 -13.31
CA SER A 95 0.11 -4.58 -14.32
C SER A 95 -0.72 -3.29 -14.35
N PHE A 96 -0.05 -2.15 -14.15
CA PHE A 96 -0.66 -0.83 -13.86
C PHE A 96 -1.38 -0.15 -15.04
N ASP A 97 -1.54 -0.86 -16.15
CA ASP A 97 -2.44 -0.53 -17.26
C ASP A 97 -3.88 -1.04 -17.03
N ALA A 98 -4.10 -1.79 -15.95
CA ALA A 98 -5.43 -2.22 -15.57
C ALA A 98 -6.30 -1.00 -15.19
N PRO A 99 -7.60 -0.97 -15.59
CA PRO A 99 -8.54 0.12 -15.28
C PRO A 99 -8.61 0.50 -13.79
N ILE A 100 -8.21 -0.45 -12.93
CA ILE A 100 -8.07 -0.36 -11.48
C ILE A 100 -7.24 0.88 -11.05
N CYS A 101 -6.20 1.28 -11.78
CA CYS A 101 -5.31 2.37 -11.36
C CYS A 101 -5.92 3.78 -11.49
N SER A 102 -7.07 3.93 -12.15
CA SER A 102 -7.75 5.22 -12.33
C SER A 102 -8.74 5.56 -11.19
N ARG A 103 -9.02 4.61 -10.27
CA ARG A 103 -10.08 4.76 -9.25
C ARG A 103 -9.66 4.21 -7.88
N PRO A 104 -8.70 4.86 -7.19
CA PRO A 104 -8.08 4.33 -5.97
C PRO A 104 -9.08 3.93 -4.88
N VAL A 105 -10.18 4.67 -4.66
CA VAL A 105 -11.20 4.32 -3.66
C VAL A 105 -11.97 3.05 -3.99
N ALA A 106 -12.50 2.96 -5.21
CA ALA A 106 -13.26 1.77 -5.65
C ALA A 106 -12.39 0.51 -5.56
N VAL A 107 -11.11 0.69 -5.83
CA VAL A 107 -10.11 -0.37 -5.79
C VAL A 107 -9.69 -0.73 -4.38
N GLY A 108 -9.47 0.26 -3.52
CA GLY A 108 -9.17 0.02 -2.11
C GLY A 108 -10.24 -0.83 -1.44
N GLY A 109 -11.52 -0.53 -1.69
CA GLY A 109 -12.62 -1.35 -1.18
C GLY A 109 -12.59 -2.78 -1.70
N MET A 110 -12.45 -2.97 -3.03
CA MET A 110 -12.40 -4.29 -3.65
C MET A 110 -11.18 -5.11 -3.18
N LEU A 111 -10.00 -4.50 -3.14
CA LEU A 111 -8.76 -5.15 -2.69
C LEU A 111 -8.79 -5.46 -1.20
N SER A 112 -9.42 -4.62 -0.36
CA SER A 112 -9.57 -4.89 1.07
C SER A 112 -10.49 -6.09 1.34
N ILE A 113 -11.56 -6.26 0.54
CA ILE A 113 -12.40 -7.46 0.58
C ILE A 113 -11.59 -8.68 0.13
N MET A 114 -10.85 -8.58 -0.97
CA MET A 114 -9.97 -9.67 -1.43
C MET A 114 -8.92 -10.03 -0.40
N ALA A 115 -8.31 -9.04 0.26
CA ALA A 115 -7.33 -9.25 1.32
C ALA A 115 -7.95 -10.01 2.50
N GLY A 116 -9.14 -9.63 2.96
CA GLY A 116 -9.82 -10.36 4.02
C GLY A 116 -10.16 -11.81 3.63
N ILE A 117 -10.52 -12.07 2.37
CA ILE A 117 -10.73 -13.44 1.87
C ILE A 117 -9.40 -14.21 1.85
N LEU A 118 -8.33 -13.60 1.34
CA LEU A 118 -7.01 -14.22 1.23
C LEU A 118 -6.43 -14.53 2.60
N GLU A 119 -6.48 -13.61 3.57
CA GLU A 119 -6.00 -13.86 4.92
C GLU A 119 -6.75 -15.01 5.59
N ASN A 120 -8.08 -15.07 5.43
CA ASN A 120 -8.86 -16.18 5.98
C ASN A 120 -8.62 -17.51 5.24
N SER A 121 -8.36 -17.47 3.93
CA SER A 121 -8.11 -18.67 3.10
C SER A 121 -6.68 -19.18 3.23
N LEU A 122 -5.72 -18.31 3.52
CA LEU A 122 -4.29 -18.60 3.62
C LEU A 122 -3.78 -18.66 5.06
N LYS A 123 -4.66 -18.46 6.05
CA LYS A 123 -4.33 -18.53 7.49
C LYS A 123 -3.59 -19.82 7.85
N GLY A 124 -3.91 -20.95 7.21
CA GLY A 124 -3.18 -22.22 7.38
C GLY A 124 -2.02 -22.47 6.39
N VAL A 125 -1.83 -21.63 5.37
CA VAL A 125 -0.76 -21.81 4.36
C VAL A 125 0.51 -21.07 4.76
N PHE A 126 0.38 -19.87 5.33
CA PHE A 126 1.52 -19.07 5.80
C PHE A 126 1.97 -19.46 7.23
N GLU A 127 1.08 -19.98 8.08
CA GLU A 127 1.45 -20.52 9.40
C GLU A 127 2.26 -21.82 9.28
N ASP A 128 2.02 -22.62 8.23
CA ASP A 128 2.74 -23.88 7.95
C ASP A 128 4.05 -23.69 7.15
N GLY A 129 4.48 -22.44 6.89
CA GLY A 129 5.72 -22.18 6.15
C GLY A 129 5.76 -22.79 4.74
N ARG A 130 4.60 -23.04 4.12
CA ARG A 130 4.56 -23.50 2.74
C ARG A 130 4.77 -22.32 1.81
N ASP A 131 6.03 -22.21 1.44
CA ASP A 131 6.58 -21.33 0.44
C ASP A 131 5.70 -21.32 -0.83
N LEU A 132 4.88 -20.28 -0.98
CA LEU A 132 3.94 -20.11 -2.10
C LEU A 132 4.64 -19.98 -3.45
N LEU A 133 5.97 -19.86 -3.46
CA LEU A 133 6.80 -19.70 -4.66
C LEU A 133 7.68 -20.92 -4.97
N GLY A 134 7.58 -21.99 -4.18
CA GLY A 134 8.19 -23.27 -4.54
C GLY A 134 9.73 -23.27 -4.56
N GLU A 135 10.40 -22.60 -3.62
CA GLU A 135 11.79 -22.93 -3.32
C GLU A 135 11.83 -23.99 -2.22
N ARG A 136 11.95 -25.24 -2.67
CA ARG A 136 12.24 -26.39 -1.83
C ARG A 136 13.60 -26.16 -1.16
N SER A 137 13.62 -25.77 0.10
CA SER A 137 14.84 -25.86 0.92
C SER A 137 15.25 -27.34 0.95
N PRO A 138 16.48 -27.69 0.53
CA PRO A 138 16.91 -29.08 0.51
C PRO A 138 16.99 -29.56 1.96
N GLY A 139 16.20 -30.60 2.26
CA GLY A 139 16.14 -31.19 3.59
C GLY A 139 17.51 -31.66 4.07
N ASN A 140 17.75 -31.52 5.37
CA ASN A 140 18.78 -32.29 6.06
C ASN A 140 18.08 -33.32 6.96
N LEU A 141 18.21 -34.57 6.54
CA LEU A 141 18.33 -35.73 7.42
C LEU A 141 19.55 -35.56 8.33
#